data_AF-A0A919NAF8-F1
#
_entry.id   AF-A0A919NAF8-F1
#
_cell.length_a   1.000
_cell.length_b   1.000
_cell.length_c   1.000
_cell.angle_alpha   90.00
_cell.angle_beta   90.00
_cell.angle_gamma   90.00
#
_symmetry.space_group_name_H-M   'P 1'
#
loop_
_entity.id
_entity.type
_entity.pdbx_description
1 polymer ?
#
loop_
_entity_poly.entity_id
_entity_poly.type
_entity_poly.pdbx_seq_one_letter_code
_entity_poly.pdbx_strand_id
1 'polypeptide(L)'
;MNAEVEGRAAAEKFRQDHRLGQQPLGDLVALIEQSAKVDVAVLDVGPDEHGLTMCDPQRGTVFIGVARTRHPMRQRSTLAHELAHVVFGDWADNTGGDWSTPSPTESRANAFARHLLLPVKGLKTFVADVAETNLATLSAIVQRFLVSPQIAAIALEQAGRINADTKREWMSATAPQLAVRFGWSDQYHALQADSDQRRAPQRLLARAIQGYAEGVISVQAIATLRGITPEQATTELREAGISPAQHPVPWTDPGELPEVRVDLDALDDALNAMDESLETATEPNAR
;
A
#
# COMPACT_ATOMS: atom_id res chain seq x y z
N MET A 1 -26.46 -2.20 -19.87
CA MET A 1 -26.91 -1.23 -18.83
C MET A 1 -25.97 -0.02 -18.89
N ASN A 2 -26.33 1.14 -18.36
CA ASN A 2 -25.47 2.34 -18.39
C ASN A 2 -24.38 2.22 -17.31
N ALA A 3 -23.11 2.34 -17.67
CA ALA A 3 -21.97 2.25 -16.76
C ALA A 3 -22.08 3.20 -15.54
N GLU A 4 -22.68 4.39 -15.73
CA GLU A 4 -22.95 5.33 -14.64
C GLU A 4 -23.92 4.76 -13.60
N VAL A 5 -24.99 4.11 -14.08
CA VAL A 5 -26.04 3.54 -13.23
C VAL A 5 -25.50 2.33 -12.49
N GLU A 6 -24.75 1.46 -13.18
CA GLU A 6 -24.12 0.29 -12.57
C GLU A 6 -23.10 0.69 -11.49
N GLY A 7 -22.18 1.59 -11.81
CA GLY A 7 -21.16 2.04 -10.86
C GLY A 7 -21.76 2.72 -9.64
N ARG A 8 -22.78 3.56 -9.85
CA ARG A 8 -23.52 4.19 -8.74
C ARG A 8 -24.22 3.15 -7.85
N ALA A 9 -24.94 2.20 -8.45
CA ALA A 9 -25.68 1.20 -7.69
C ALA A 9 -24.73 0.31 -6.86
N ALA A 10 -23.59 -0.09 -7.44
CA ALA A 10 -22.57 -0.85 -6.73
C ALA A 10 -21.93 -0.04 -5.59
N ALA A 11 -21.65 1.24 -5.78
CA ALA A 11 -21.11 2.10 -4.73
C ALA A 11 -22.11 2.29 -3.58
N GLU A 12 -23.39 2.54 -3.89
CA GLU A 12 -24.44 2.65 -2.89
C GLU A 12 -24.62 1.34 -2.11
N LYS A 13 -24.60 0.19 -2.81
CA LYS A 13 -24.63 -1.15 -2.20
C LYS A 13 -23.41 -1.39 -1.31
N PHE A 14 -22.21 -1.07 -1.77
CA PHE A 14 -20.98 -1.22 -0.99
C PHE A 14 -21.05 -0.41 0.31
N ARG A 15 -21.49 0.86 0.23
CA ARG A 15 -21.69 1.70 1.42
C ARG A 15 -22.73 1.13 2.38
N GLN A 16 -23.79 0.50 1.87
CA GLN A 16 -24.82 -0.14 2.68
C GLN A 16 -24.29 -1.41 3.37
N ASP A 17 -23.68 -2.31 2.62
CA ASP A 17 -23.17 -3.60 3.10
C ASP A 17 -22.09 -3.42 4.18
N HIS A 18 -21.28 -2.36 4.06
CA HIS A 18 -20.23 -2.00 5.01
C HIS A 18 -20.63 -0.89 6.01
N ARG A 19 -21.92 -0.51 6.06
CA ARG A 19 -22.48 0.49 7.02
C ARG A 19 -21.72 1.83 7.04
N LEU A 20 -21.25 2.28 5.88
CA LEU A 20 -20.45 3.51 5.74
C LEU A 20 -21.28 4.79 5.79
N GLY A 21 -22.62 4.69 5.85
CA GLY A 21 -23.52 5.84 5.90
C GLY A 21 -23.37 6.74 4.66
N GLN A 22 -23.52 8.06 4.85
CA GLN A 22 -23.42 9.08 3.79
C GLN A 22 -22.31 10.12 4.05
N GLN A 23 -21.55 9.95 5.14
CA GLN A 23 -20.47 10.85 5.54
C GLN A 23 -19.17 10.56 4.75
N PRO A 24 -18.21 11.50 4.74
CA PRO A 24 -16.89 11.28 4.18
C PRO A 24 -16.23 10.00 4.69
N LEU A 25 -15.49 9.31 3.81
CA LEU A 25 -14.69 8.15 4.18
C LEU A 25 -13.33 8.62 4.71
N GLY A 26 -12.88 8.04 5.82
CA GLY A 26 -11.59 8.32 6.44
C GLY A 26 -10.43 7.68 5.68
N ASP A 27 -9.63 6.89 6.38
CA ASP A 27 -8.55 6.10 5.79
C ASP A 27 -9.12 5.04 4.85
N LEU A 28 -8.98 5.28 3.55
CA LEU A 28 -9.54 4.42 2.52
C LEU A 28 -8.75 3.12 2.37
N VAL A 29 -7.46 3.13 2.68
CA VAL A 29 -6.61 1.92 2.68
C VAL A 29 -7.12 0.97 3.76
N ALA A 30 -7.21 1.45 5.00
CA ALA A 30 -7.73 0.63 6.11
C ALA A 30 -9.15 0.14 5.86
N LEU A 31 -10.01 1.00 5.27
CA LEU A 31 -11.37 0.63 4.91
C LEU A 31 -11.38 -0.56 3.95
N ILE A 32 -10.61 -0.48 2.85
CA ILE A 32 -10.56 -1.52 1.83
C ILE A 32 -10.03 -2.84 2.42
N GLU A 33 -8.95 -2.77 3.21
CA GLU A 33 -8.37 -3.97 3.83
C GLU A 33 -9.37 -4.68 4.76
N GLN A 34 -10.13 -3.91 5.54
CA GLN A 34 -11.12 -4.44 6.48
C GLN A 34 -12.41 -4.93 5.80
N SER A 35 -12.86 -4.24 4.75
CA SER A 35 -14.15 -4.52 4.11
C SER A 35 -14.06 -5.64 3.07
N ALA A 36 -12.99 -5.65 2.27
CA ALA A 36 -12.89 -6.49 1.08
C ALA A 36 -11.89 -7.64 1.22
N LYS A 37 -11.19 -7.77 2.36
CA LYS A 37 -10.11 -8.75 2.59
C LYS A 37 -8.99 -8.67 1.53
N VAL A 38 -8.81 -7.48 0.97
CA VAL A 38 -7.78 -7.14 -0.03
C VAL A 38 -6.56 -6.63 0.71
N ASP A 39 -5.36 -6.97 0.26
CA ASP A 39 -4.13 -6.38 0.76
C ASP A 39 -3.81 -5.11 -0.05
N VAL A 40 -3.59 -3.97 0.61
CA VAL A 40 -3.42 -2.68 -0.08
C VAL A 40 -2.02 -2.12 0.21
N ALA A 41 -1.29 -1.77 -0.84
CA ALA A 41 0.05 -1.21 -0.75
C ALA A 41 0.12 0.18 -1.40
N VAL A 42 0.80 1.12 -0.74
CA VAL A 42 1.24 2.38 -1.34
C VAL A 42 2.72 2.28 -1.65
N LEU A 43 3.05 2.32 -2.94
CA LEU A 43 4.35 1.94 -3.50
C LEU A 43 5.06 3.13 -4.13
N ASP A 44 6.36 2.95 -4.33
CA ASP A 44 7.18 3.87 -5.12
C ASP A 44 7.24 3.33 -6.55
N VAL A 45 6.38 3.89 -7.39
CA VAL A 45 6.26 3.52 -8.81
C VAL A 45 6.45 4.76 -9.67
N GLY A 46 6.84 4.55 -10.92
CA GLY A 46 7.06 5.63 -11.87
C GLY A 46 5.79 6.48 -12.09
N PRO A 47 5.93 7.72 -12.61
CA PRO A 47 4.83 8.69 -12.72
C PRO A 47 3.63 8.22 -13.56
N ASP A 48 3.80 7.22 -14.41
CA ASP A 48 2.82 6.71 -15.36
C ASP A 48 1.99 5.51 -14.82
N GLU A 49 2.33 4.98 -13.64
CA GLU A 49 1.58 3.90 -12.99
C GLU A 49 0.66 4.50 -11.91
N HIS A 50 -0.65 4.54 -12.19
CA HIS A 50 -1.60 5.23 -11.30
C HIS A 50 -2.18 4.31 -10.22
N GLY A 51 -2.44 3.05 -10.55
CA GLY A 51 -2.96 2.00 -9.68
C GLY A 51 -2.88 0.65 -10.39
N LEU A 52 -2.85 -0.43 -9.62
CA LEU A 52 -2.87 -1.80 -10.12
C LEU A 52 -3.67 -2.68 -9.16
N THR A 53 -4.66 -3.38 -9.70
CA THR A 53 -5.32 -4.50 -9.02
C THR A 53 -4.79 -5.82 -9.58
N MET A 54 -4.33 -6.71 -8.70
CA MET A 54 -3.83 -8.04 -9.06
C MET A 54 -4.44 -9.10 -8.14
N CYS A 55 -4.77 -10.27 -8.69
CA CYS A 55 -5.21 -11.42 -7.90
C CYS A 55 -4.15 -12.53 -8.00
N ASP A 56 -3.78 -13.12 -6.85
CA ASP A 56 -3.03 -14.37 -6.80
C ASP A 56 -4.04 -15.53 -6.81
N PRO A 57 -4.25 -16.21 -7.95
CA PRO A 57 -5.24 -17.28 -8.06
C PRO A 57 -4.88 -18.53 -7.24
N GLN A 58 -3.60 -18.74 -6.90
CA GLN A 58 -3.18 -19.89 -6.10
C GLN A 58 -3.51 -19.69 -4.62
N ARG A 59 -3.45 -18.44 -4.14
CA ARG A 59 -3.72 -18.10 -2.73
C ARG A 59 -5.11 -17.51 -2.50
N GLY A 60 -5.82 -17.14 -3.56
CA GLY A 60 -7.11 -16.45 -3.50
C GLY A 60 -7.02 -15.05 -2.89
N THR A 61 -5.84 -14.42 -2.94
CA THR A 61 -5.60 -13.10 -2.34
C THR A 61 -5.62 -12.04 -3.42
N VAL A 62 -6.40 -10.98 -3.22
CA VAL A 62 -6.42 -9.80 -4.09
C VAL A 62 -5.53 -8.72 -3.47
N PHE A 63 -4.75 -8.07 -4.32
CA PHE A 63 -3.84 -6.99 -4.00
C PHE A 63 -4.23 -5.73 -4.77
N ILE A 64 -4.22 -4.59 -4.09
CA ILE A 64 -4.30 -3.26 -4.72
C ILE A 64 -2.99 -2.53 -4.43
N GLY A 65 -2.25 -2.18 -5.48
CA GLY A 65 -1.11 -1.29 -5.41
C GLY A 65 -1.47 0.09 -5.95
N VAL A 66 -1.13 1.16 -5.21
CA VAL A 66 -1.23 2.54 -5.71
C VAL A 66 0.07 3.27 -5.51
N ALA A 67 0.35 4.26 -6.35
CA ALA A 67 1.53 5.11 -6.18
C ALA A 67 1.40 6.01 -4.95
N ARG A 68 2.50 6.20 -4.21
CA ARG A 68 2.66 7.38 -3.37
C ARG A 68 2.59 8.63 -4.24
N THR A 69 1.97 9.69 -3.74
CA THR A 69 1.82 10.91 -4.54
C THR A 69 1.58 12.13 -3.68
N ARG A 70 1.98 13.29 -4.19
CA ARG A 70 1.64 14.60 -3.61
C ARG A 70 0.24 15.09 -4.01
N HIS A 71 -0.57 14.25 -4.63
CA HIS A 71 -1.94 14.56 -5.06
C HIS A 71 -2.96 13.69 -4.30
N PRO A 72 -3.24 13.97 -3.03
CA PRO A 72 -4.03 13.08 -2.15
C PRO A 72 -5.40 12.72 -2.70
N MET A 73 -6.09 13.68 -3.32
CA MET A 73 -7.44 13.48 -3.88
C MET A 73 -7.41 12.53 -5.09
N ARG A 74 -6.30 12.55 -5.85
CA ARG A 74 -6.07 11.61 -6.95
C ARG A 74 -5.84 10.21 -6.42
N GLN A 75 -4.99 10.04 -5.40
CA GLN A 75 -4.74 8.74 -4.78
C GLN A 75 -6.04 8.12 -4.24
N ARG A 76 -6.87 8.91 -3.58
CA ARG A 76 -8.17 8.46 -3.07
C ARG A 76 -9.11 8.01 -4.19
N SER A 77 -9.17 8.75 -5.30
CA SER A 77 -9.96 8.32 -6.46
C SER A 77 -9.40 7.05 -7.11
N THR A 78 -8.08 6.90 -7.20
CA THR A 78 -7.45 5.68 -7.70
C THR A 78 -7.78 4.49 -6.80
N LEU A 79 -7.58 4.59 -5.48
CA LEU A 79 -7.93 3.53 -4.54
C LEU A 79 -9.40 3.10 -4.65
N ALA A 80 -10.32 4.06 -4.78
CA ALA A 80 -11.74 3.77 -4.97
C ALA A 80 -12.04 3.13 -6.33
N HIS A 81 -11.27 3.48 -7.37
CA HIS A 81 -11.36 2.91 -8.71
C HIS A 81 -10.86 1.46 -8.72
N GLU A 82 -9.69 1.19 -8.14
CA GLU A 82 -9.16 -0.17 -7.99
C GLU A 82 -10.11 -1.06 -7.18
N LEU A 83 -10.69 -0.53 -6.10
CA LEU A 83 -11.73 -1.22 -5.34
C LEU A 83 -12.94 -1.57 -6.22
N ALA A 84 -13.31 -0.73 -7.19
CA ALA A 84 -14.40 -1.04 -8.11
C ALA A 84 -14.09 -2.32 -8.89
N HIS A 85 -12.88 -2.46 -9.45
CA HIS A 85 -12.49 -3.69 -10.14
C HIS A 85 -12.59 -4.91 -9.23
N VAL A 86 -12.21 -4.78 -7.96
CA VAL A 86 -12.38 -5.84 -6.95
C VAL A 86 -13.85 -6.14 -6.62
N VAL A 87 -14.72 -5.15 -6.65
CA VAL A 87 -16.15 -5.36 -6.42
C VAL A 87 -16.81 -6.05 -7.64
N PHE A 88 -16.37 -5.74 -8.85
CA PHE A 88 -17.00 -6.21 -10.08
C PHE A 88 -16.45 -7.53 -10.63
N GLY A 89 -15.30 -8.02 -10.17
CA GLY A 89 -14.70 -9.24 -10.75
C GLY A 89 -13.73 -8.95 -11.89
N ASP A 90 -13.42 -7.68 -12.17
CA ASP A 90 -12.79 -7.26 -13.43
C ASP A 90 -11.29 -7.65 -13.53
N TRP A 91 -10.70 -8.23 -12.48
CA TRP A 91 -9.31 -8.72 -12.50
C TRP A 91 -9.12 -10.00 -13.31
N ALA A 92 -10.20 -10.72 -13.64
CA ALA A 92 -10.14 -11.98 -14.38
C ALA A 92 -9.97 -11.80 -15.90
N ASP A 93 -10.31 -10.64 -16.45
CA ASP A 93 -10.34 -10.37 -17.90
C ASP A 93 -9.09 -9.64 -18.41
N ASN A 94 -8.10 -9.36 -17.55
CA ASN A 94 -7.00 -8.45 -17.89
C ASN A 94 -5.81 -9.09 -18.64
N THR A 95 -6.03 -10.20 -19.36
CA THR A 95 -4.97 -10.91 -20.12
C THR A 95 -4.75 -10.40 -21.55
N GLY A 96 -5.27 -9.23 -21.97
CA GLY A 96 -4.91 -8.70 -23.29
C GLY A 96 -5.80 -7.60 -23.91
N GLY A 97 -6.19 -6.59 -23.14
CA GLY A 97 -6.97 -5.45 -23.66
C GLY A 97 -6.12 -4.20 -23.91
N ASP A 98 -6.28 -3.58 -25.08
CA ASP A 98 -5.72 -2.28 -25.42
C ASP A 98 -6.26 -1.18 -24.47
N TRP A 99 -5.39 -0.63 -23.64
CA TRP A 99 -5.65 0.42 -22.64
C TRP A 99 -6.10 1.77 -23.26
N SER A 100 -6.16 1.87 -24.59
CA SER A 100 -6.35 3.12 -25.32
C SER A 100 -7.82 3.49 -25.64
N THR A 101 -8.79 2.60 -25.37
CA THR A 101 -10.22 2.91 -25.55
C THR A 101 -10.96 3.01 -24.22
N PRO A 102 -11.85 4.01 -24.03
CA PRO A 102 -12.70 4.07 -22.85
C PRO A 102 -13.61 2.85 -22.81
N SER A 103 -13.23 1.85 -22.02
CA SER A 103 -14.05 0.65 -21.89
C SER A 103 -15.26 0.98 -21.00
N PRO A 104 -16.41 0.31 -21.22
CA PRO A 104 -17.54 0.38 -20.29
C PRO A 104 -17.14 0.03 -18.85
N THR A 105 -16.15 -0.87 -18.68
CA THR A 105 -15.56 -1.27 -17.41
C THR A 105 -14.89 -0.09 -16.70
N GLU A 106 -14.00 0.63 -17.40
CA GLU A 106 -13.32 1.83 -16.87
C GLU A 106 -14.33 2.92 -16.51
N SER A 107 -15.34 3.13 -17.36
CA SER A 107 -16.40 4.11 -17.12
C SER A 107 -17.22 3.75 -15.86
N ARG A 108 -17.49 2.46 -15.65
CA ARG A 108 -18.20 1.93 -14.48
C ARG A 108 -17.36 2.07 -13.21
N ALA A 109 -16.07 1.76 -13.27
CA ALA A 109 -15.14 1.92 -12.15
C ALA A 109 -15.01 3.41 -11.73
N ASN A 110 -14.91 4.31 -12.71
CA ASN A 110 -14.92 5.75 -12.46
C ASN A 110 -16.24 6.24 -11.82
N ALA A 111 -17.38 5.73 -12.28
CA ALA A 111 -18.68 6.03 -11.66
C ALA A 111 -18.76 5.50 -10.23
N PHE A 112 -18.33 4.26 -9.99
CA PHE A 112 -18.25 3.68 -8.65
C PHE A 112 -17.41 4.54 -7.72
N ALA A 113 -16.18 4.90 -8.13
CA ALA A 113 -15.28 5.71 -7.31
C ALA A 113 -15.91 7.06 -6.91
N ARG A 114 -16.55 7.76 -7.85
CA ARG A 114 -17.23 9.04 -7.58
C ARG A 114 -18.36 8.89 -6.56
N HIS A 115 -19.25 7.91 -6.75
CA HIS A 115 -20.40 7.72 -5.86
C HIS A 115 -20.02 7.10 -4.51
N LEU A 116 -18.92 6.34 -4.44
CA LEU A 116 -18.39 5.82 -3.18
C LEU A 116 -17.83 6.97 -2.33
N LEU A 117 -17.02 7.85 -2.92
CA LEU A 117 -16.36 8.93 -2.20
C LEU A 117 -17.30 10.11 -1.89
N LEU A 118 -18.17 10.47 -2.84
CA LEU A 118 -19.14 11.56 -2.70
C LEU A 118 -20.55 11.06 -3.07
N PRO A 119 -21.26 10.41 -2.15
CA PRO A 119 -22.61 9.93 -2.44
C PRO A 119 -23.56 11.13 -2.61
N VAL A 120 -24.41 11.09 -3.65
CA VAL A 120 -25.34 12.18 -3.98
C VAL A 120 -26.25 12.55 -2.79
N LYS A 121 -26.68 11.57 -1.99
CA LYS A 121 -27.47 11.81 -0.78
C LYS A 121 -26.67 12.62 0.26
N GLY A 122 -25.43 12.21 0.53
CA GLY A 122 -24.53 12.94 1.44
C GLY A 122 -24.24 14.36 0.97
N LEU A 123 -24.00 14.53 -0.33
CA LEU A 123 -23.85 15.86 -0.94
C LEU A 123 -25.08 16.74 -0.73
N LYS A 124 -26.28 16.22 -1.06
CA LYS A 124 -27.53 16.98 -0.92
C LYS A 124 -27.79 17.43 0.52
N THR A 125 -27.49 16.57 1.50
CA THR A 125 -27.56 16.93 2.92
C THR A 125 -26.55 18.02 3.26
N PHE A 126 -25.31 17.92 2.77
CA PHE A 126 -24.25 18.90 3.05
C PHE A 126 -24.58 20.30 2.51
N VAL A 127 -25.23 20.38 1.36
CA VAL A 127 -25.60 21.67 0.72
C VAL A 127 -27.06 22.07 0.94
N ALA A 128 -27.75 21.47 1.93
CA ALA A 128 -29.19 21.69 2.11
C ALA A 128 -29.52 23.17 2.39
N ASP A 129 -28.72 23.82 3.24
CA ASP A 129 -28.91 25.20 3.69
C ASP A 129 -28.14 26.22 2.82
N VAL A 130 -27.50 25.76 1.75
CA VAL A 130 -26.74 26.64 0.84
C VAL A 130 -27.70 27.21 -0.21
N ALA A 131 -27.94 28.52 -0.13
CA ALA A 131 -28.83 29.22 -1.06
C ALA A 131 -28.29 29.25 -2.49
N GLU A 132 -26.99 29.50 -2.66
CA GLU A 132 -26.33 29.58 -3.96
C GLU A 132 -25.02 28.78 -3.96
N THR A 133 -24.86 27.88 -4.93
CA THR A 133 -23.65 27.07 -5.05
C THR A 133 -22.58 27.84 -5.80
N ASN A 134 -21.49 28.17 -5.11
CA ASN A 134 -20.36 28.94 -5.65
C ASN A 134 -19.02 28.24 -5.38
N LEU A 135 -17.90 28.89 -5.71
CA LEU A 135 -16.56 28.31 -5.55
C LEU A 135 -16.22 28.00 -4.08
N ALA A 136 -16.75 28.76 -3.11
CA ALA A 136 -16.57 28.46 -1.69
C ALA A 136 -17.31 27.16 -1.31
N THR A 137 -18.50 26.95 -1.88
CA THR A 137 -19.25 25.69 -1.71
C THR A 137 -18.48 24.51 -2.31
N LEU A 138 -17.91 24.67 -3.51
CA LEU A 138 -17.06 23.65 -4.13
C LEU A 138 -15.86 23.30 -3.22
N SER A 139 -15.17 24.32 -2.70
CA SER A 139 -14.03 24.13 -1.79
C SER A 139 -14.44 23.39 -0.52
N ALA A 140 -15.57 23.76 0.09
CA ALA A 140 -16.07 23.10 1.29
C ALA A 140 -16.37 21.61 1.04
N ILE A 141 -16.93 21.25 -0.13
CA ILE A 141 -17.19 19.86 -0.52
C ILE A 141 -15.87 19.10 -0.73
N VAL A 142 -14.93 19.68 -1.47
CA VAL A 142 -13.59 19.11 -1.73
C VAL A 142 -12.87 18.83 -0.41
N GLN A 143 -12.88 19.80 0.51
CA GLN A 143 -12.25 19.70 1.81
C GLN A 143 -12.95 18.69 2.72
N ARG A 144 -14.29 18.67 2.74
CA ARG A 144 -15.07 17.78 3.61
C ARG A 144 -15.00 16.32 3.18
N PHE A 145 -15.18 16.06 1.89
CA PHE A 145 -15.25 14.70 1.34
C PHE A 145 -13.90 14.17 0.83
N LEU A 146 -12.87 15.03 0.79
CA LEU A 146 -11.53 14.70 0.33
C LEU A 146 -11.55 14.12 -1.09
N VAL A 147 -12.29 14.78 -1.98
CA VAL A 147 -12.43 14.44 -3.40
C VAL A 147 -11.83 15.54 -4.28
N SER A 148 -11.53 15.23 -5.54
CA SER A 148 -11.05 16.26 -6.46
C SER A 148 -12.16 17.28 -6.80
N PRO A 149 -11.81 18.52 -7.19
CA PRO A 149 -12.77 19.50 -7.68
C PRO A 149 -13.65 18.97 -8.83
N GLN A 150 -13.07 18.14 -9.69
CA GLN A 150 -13.77 17.51 -10.82
C GLN A 150 -14.87 16.56 -10.33
N ILE A 151 -14.58 15.69 -9.35
CA ILE A 151 -15.58 14.79 -8.77
C ILE A 151 -16.72 15.60 -8.12
N ALA A 152 -16.37 16.63 -7.36
CA ALA A 152 -17.35 17.50 -6.71
C ALA A 152 -18.24 18.25 -7.72
N ALA A 153 -17.65 18.81 -8.79
CA ALA A 153 -18.39 19.50 -9.84
C ALA A 153 -19.36 18.57 -10.59
N ILE A 154 -18.92 17.35 -10.93
CA ILE A 154 -19.80 16.35 -11.55
C ILE A 154 -20.97 16.01 -10.61
N ALA A 155 -20.71 15.75 -9.32
CA ALA A 155 -21.75 15.40 -8.37
C ALA A 155 -22.75 16.56 -8.13
N LEU A 156 -22.28 17.81 -8.12
CA LEU A 156 -23.13 19.00 -8.01
C LEU A 156 -24.04 19.18 -9.22
N GLU A 157 -23.53 18.98 -10.43
CA GLU A 157 -24.35 19.00 -11.65
C GLU A 157 -25.40 17.88 -11.61
N GLN A 158 -25.00 16.65 -11.28
CA GLN A 158 -25.93 15.51 -11.14
C GLN A 158 -26.99 15.73 -10.06
N ALA A 159 -26.67 16.52 -9.02
CA ALA A 159 -27.62 16.90 -7.98
C ALA A 159 -28.51 18.10 -8.39
N GLY A 160 -28.29 18.71 -9.56
CA GLY A 160 -29.03 19.88 -10.05
C GLY A 160 -28.67 21.18 -9.34
N ARG A 161 -27.49 21.25 -8.72
CA ARG A 161 -27.03 22.43 -7.94
C ARG A 161 -26.23 23.43 -8.77
N ILE A 162 -25.68 22.98 -9.89
CA ILE A 162 -25.00 23.83 -10.88
C ILE A 162 -25.41 23.41 -12.29
N ASN A 163 -25.21 24.30 -13.26
CA ASN A 163 -25.42 23.99 -14.68
C ASN A 163 -24.14 23.44 -15.34
N ALA A 164 -24.26 23.04 -16.61
CA ALA A 164 -23.14 22.50 -17.38
C ALA A 164 -21.99 23.50 -17.61
N ASP A 165 -22.29 24.81 -17.64
CA ASP A 165 -21.29 25.86 -17.88
C ASP A 165 -20.40 26.05 -16.65
N THR A 166 -21.01 26.16 -15.47
CA THR A 166 -20.31 26.21 -14.18
C THR A 166 -19.49 24.94 -13.96
N LYS A 167 -20.03 23.76 -14.30
CA LYS A 167 -19.26 22.52 -14.26
C LYS A 167 -18.01 22.61 -15.14
N ARG A 168 -18.14 23.02 -16.40
CA ARG A 168 -17.00 23.17 -17.33
C ARG A 168 -15.94 24.11 -16.79
N GLU A 169 -16.34 25.24 -16.20
CA GLU A 169 -15.42 26.17 -15.55
C GLU A 169 -14.64 25.46 -14.41
N TRP A 170 -15.35 24.77 -13.53
CA TRP A 170 -14.77 24.14 -12.35
C TRP A 170 -13.96 22.88 -12.64
N MET A 171 -14.07 22.29 -13.83
CA MET A 171 -13.19 21.18 -14.25
C MET A 171 -11.71 21.59 -14.28
N SER A 172 -11.41 22.89 -14.44
CA SER A 172 -10.04 23.42 -14.42
C SER A 172 -9.49 23.71 -13.02
N ALA A 173 -10.35 23.70 -11.99
CA ALA A 173 -9.95 23.98 -10.63
C ALA A 173 -9.10 22.84 -10.03
N THR A 174 -8.17 23.20 -9.15
CA THR A 174 -7.33 22.24 -8.44
C THR A 174 -7.51 22.36 -6.93
N ALA A 175 -7.43 21.23 -6.22
CA ALA A 175 -7.49 21.20 -4.76
C ALA A 175 -6.49 22.16 -4.08
N PRO A 176 -5.19 22.25 -4.48
CA PRO A 176 -4.27 23.21 -3.86
C PRO A 176 -4.68 24.67 -4.07
N GLN A 177 -5.21 25.04 -5.23
CA GLN A 177 -5.71 26.40 -5.47
C GLN A 177 -6.90 26.73 -4.56
N LEU A 178 -7.83 25.78 -4.39
CA LEU A 178 -8.95 25.94 -3.46
C LEU A 178 -8.46 26.02 -2.00
N ALA A 179 -7.46 25.20 -1.63
CA ALA A 179 -6.86 25.22 -0.29
C ALA A 179 -6.26 26.57 0.08
N VAL A 180 -5.48 27.16 -0.84
CA VAL A 180 -4.92 28.49 -0.65
C VAL A 180 -6.02 29.55 -0.57
N ARG A 181 -6.97 29.52 -1.51
CA ARG A 181 -8.02 30.55 -1.61
C ARG A 181 -8.96 30.57 -0.42
N PHE A 182 -9.23 29.42 0.19
CA PHE A 182 -10.22 29.27 1.26
C PHE A 182 -9.60 28.88 2.61
N GLY A 183 -8.28 29.00 2.76
CA GLY A 183 -7.62 28.96 4.07
C GLY A 183 -7.49 27.57 4.70
N TRP A 184 -7.31 26.52 3.89
CA TRP A 184 -7.10 25.15 4.38
C TRP A 184 -5.82 24.50 3.82
N SER A 185 -4.82 25.31 3.45
CA SER A 185 -3.51 24.85 2.96
C SER A 185 -2.79 23.90 3.93
N ASP A 186 -2.83 24.17 5.24
CA ASP A 186 -2.16 23.32 6.24
C ASP A 186 -2.76 21.90 6.24
N GLN A 187 -4.09 21.80 6.15
CA GLN A 187 -4.77 20.52 6.00
C GLN A 187 -4.39 19.84 4.68
N TYR A 188 -4.32 20.60 3.58
CA TYR A 188 -3.90 20.04 2.29
C TYR A 188 -2.47 19.50 2.35
N HIS A 189 -1.53 20.22 2.97
CA HIS A 189 -0.15 19.75 3.14
C HIS A 189 -0.05 18.50 4.02
N ALA A 190 -0.84 18.40 5.08
CA ALA A 190 -0.92 17.18 5.89
C ALA A 190 -1.42 15.99 5.04
N LEU A 191 -2.46 16.19 4.23
CA LEU A 191 -2.95 15.17 3.30
C LEU A 191 -1.91 14.77 2.25
N GLN A 192 -1.14 15.74 1.72
CA GLN A 192 -0.05 15.46 0.79
C GLN A 192 1.05 14.63 1.45
N ALA A 193 1.44 14.96 2.68
CA ALA A 193 2.46 14.22 3.42
C ALA A 193 2.02 12.79 3.71
N ASP A 194 0.74 12.56 3.99
CA ASP A 194 0.15 11.22 4.19
C ASP A 194 0.11 10.42 2.88
N SER A 195 -0.42 11.00 1.80
CA SER A 195 -0.51 10.30 0.50
C SER A 195 0.85 10.05 -0.16
N ASP A 196 1.87 10.82 0.23
CA ASP A 196 3.26 10.68 -0.23
C ASP A 196 4.08 9.75 0.68
N GLN A 197 3.45 8.96 1.55
CA GLN A 197 4.14 7.91 2.33
C GLN A 197 3.91 6.53 1.74
N ARG A 198 4.96 5.68 1.82
CA ARG A 198 4.80 4.26 1.54
C ARG A 198 3.96 3.61 2.61
N ARG A 199 3.19 2.60 2.23
CA ARG A 199 2.36 1.82 3.15
C ARG A 199 2.35 0.36 2.74
N ALA A 200 2.81 -0.51 3.63
CA ALA A 200 2.71 -1.95 3.45
C ALA A 200 1.28 -2.43 3.76
N PRO A 201 0.82 -3.52 3.12
CA PRO A 201 -0.42 -4.16 3.51
C PRO A 201 -0.38 -4.57 4.98
N GLN A 202 -1.41 -4.20 5.75
CA GLN A 202 -1.38 -4.34 7.21
C GLN A 202 -1.27 -5.82 7.63
N ARG A 203 -1.97 -6.72 6.94
CA ARG A 203 -1.95 -8.16 7.24
C ARG A 203 -0.59 -8.77 6.96
N LEU A 204 0.05 -8.37 5.87
CA LEU A 204 1.40 -8.83 5.53
C LEU A 204 2.41 -8.34 6.58
N LEU A 205 2.34 -7.07 6.96
CA LEU A 205 3.22 -6.50 7.98
C LEU A 205 3.01 -7.15 9.34
N ALA A 206 1.77 -7.39 9.75
CA ALA A 206 1.46 -8.06 11.01
C ALA A 206 2.06 -9.48 11.06
N ARG A 207 1.96 -10.25 9.98
CA ARG A 207 2.59 -11.57 9.85
C ARG A 207 4.10 -11.50 9.88
N ALA A 208 4.70 -10.50 9.24
CA ALA A 208 6.14 -10.29 9.29
C ALA A 208 6.61 -10.00 10.72
N ILE A 209 5.88 -9.15 11.46
CA ILE A 209 6.18 -8.86 12.87
C ILE A 209 6.07 -10.12 13.74
N GLN A 210 5.06 -10.97 13.52
CA GLN A 210 4.96 -12.27 14.20
C GLN A 210 6.15 -13.18 13.89
N GLY A 211 6.50 -13.34 12.61
CA GLY A 211 7.67 -14.12 12.22
C GLY A 211 8.99 -13.57 12.79
N TYR A 212 9.11 -12.26 12.98
CA TYR A 212 10.25 -11.66 13.64
C TYR A 212 10.27 -12.00 15.14
N ALA A 213 9.12 -11.90 15.82
CA ALA A 213 9.00 -12.29 17.22
C ALA A 213 9.34 -13.78 17.42
N GLU A 214 9.04 -14.63 16.44
CA GLU A 214 9.40 -16.05 16.43
C GLU A 214 10.85 -16.30 15.97
N GLY A 215 11.62 -15.28 15.60
CA GLY A 215 12.99 -15.44 15.11
C GLY A 215 13.11 -16.08 13.71
N VAL A 216 12.00 -16.19 12.97
CA VAL A 216 11.93 -16.79 11.63
C VAL A 216 12.36 -15.79 10.55
N ILE A 217 12.09 -14.50 10.74
CA ILE A 217 12.54 -13.45 9.81
C ILE A 217 13.34 -12.36 10.53
N SER A 218 14.19 -11.66 9.77
CA SER A 218 15.02 -10.59 10.31
C SER A 218 14.26 -9.26 10.39
N VAL A 219 14.75 -8.36 11.25
CA VAL A 219 14.25 -6.97 11.31
C VAL A 219 14.43 -6.23 9.97
N GLN A 220 15.43 -6.61 9.17
CA GLN A 220 15.64 -6.07 7.83
C GLN A 220 14.43 -6.31 6.92
N ALA A 221 13.76 -7.47 7.02
CA ALA A 221 12.58 -7.75 6.22
C ALA A 221 11.42 -6.80 6.58
N ILE A 222 11.22 -6.52 7.87
CA ILE A 222 10.22 -5.55 8.35
C ILE A 222 10.56 -4.14 7.85
N ALA A 223 11.83 -3.74 7.97
CA ALA A 223 12.31 -2.44 7.53
C ALA A 223 12.08 -2.23 6.03
N THR A 224 12.40 -3.23 5.21
CA THR A 224 12.15 -3.22 3.76
C THR A 224 10.66 -3.11 3.43
N LEU A 225 9.79 -3.88 4.09
CA LEU A 225 8.34 -3.80 3.87
C LEU A 225 7.80 -2.41 4.18
N ARG A 226 8.29 -1.78 5.25
CA ARG A 226 7.84 -0.45 5.70
C ARG A 226 8.53 0.71 4.98
N GLY A 227 9.66 0.46 4.30
CA GLY A 227 10.48 1.51 3.70
C GLY A 227 11.17 2.42 4.73
N ILE A 228 11.53 1.87 5.89
CA ILE A 228 12.25 2.58 6.97
C ILE A 228 13.61 1.93 7.22
N THR A 229 14.44 2.52 8.09
CA THR A 229 15.73 1.90 8.43
C THR A 229 15.56 0.73 9.42
N PRO A 230 16.48 -0.27 9.42
CA PRO A 230 16.46 -1.36 10.40
C PRO A 230 16.55 -0.87 11.84
N GLU A 231 17.26 0.24 12.09
CA GLU A 231 17.41 0.84 13.41
C GLU A 231 16.09 1.43 13.91
N GLN A 232 15.35 2.12 13.03
CA GLN A 232 14.01 2.63 13.32
C GLN A 232 13.05 1.48 13.61
N ALA A 233 13.03 0.46 12.74
CA ALA A 233 12.20 -0.73 12.95
C ALA A 233 12.52 -1.46 14.27
N THR A 234 13.80 -1.62 14.59
CA THR A 234 14.25 -2.24 15.85
C THR A 234 13.80 -1.44 17.06
N THR A 235 13.91 -0.11 16.98
CA THR A 235 13.52 0.80 18.08
C THR A 235 12.03 0.68 18.36
N GLU A 236 11.18 0.80 17.33
CA GLU A 236 9.73 0.69 17.49
C GLU A 236 9.29 -0.70 18.00
N LEU A 237 9.89 -1.78 17.48
CA LEU A 237 9.58 -3.14 17.93
C LEU A 237 9.95 -3.33 19.39
N ARG A 238 11.13 -2.84 19.81
CA ARG A 238 11.58 -2.91 21.21
C ARG A 238 10.70 -2.09 22.15
N GLU A 239 10.31 -0.88 21.76
CA GLU A 239 9.39 -0.03 22.52
C GLU A 239 8.01 -0.68 22.68
N ALA A 240 7.57 -1.44 21.67
CA ALA A 240 6.37 -2.26 21.74
C ALA A 240 6.54 -3.59 22.51
N GLY A 241 7.72 -3.86 23.08
CA GLY A 241 8.02 -5.10 23.81
C GLY A 241 8.19 -6.34 22.93
N ILE A 242 8.39 -6.15 21.62
CA ILE A 242 8.58 -7.24 20.65
C ILE A 242 10.09 -7.46 20.47
N SER A 243 10.54 -8.66 20.80
CA SER A 243 11.92 -9.11 20.60
C SER A 243 11.92 -10.51 19.98
N PRO A 244 12.90 -10.84 19.15
CA PRO A 244 12.96 -12.15 18.51
C PRO A 244 13.24 -13.22 19.56
N ALA A 245 12.51 -14.33 19.49
CA ALA A 245 12.77 -15.50 20.31
C ALA A 245 14.21 -15.96 20.08
N GLN A 246 14.97 -16.11 21.17
CA GLN A 246 16.25 -16.77 21.12
C GLN A 246 15.98 -18.26 20.98
N HIS A 247 16.21 -18.80 19.79
CA HIS A 247 16.34 -20.25 19.64
C HIS A 247 17.77 -20.61 20.04
N PRO A 248 18.00 -21.28 21.18
CA PRO A 248 19.31 -21.83 21.47
C PRO A 248 19.65 -22.80 20.34
N VAL A 249 20.74 -22.54 19.62
CA VAL A 249 21.27 -23.51 18.67
C VAL A 249 21.83 -24.66 19.51
N PRO A 250 21.49 -25.93 19.26
CA PRO A 250 21.94 -27.06 20.08
C PRO A 250 23.48 -27.12 20.21
N TRP A 251 24.18 -26.64 19.20
CA TRP A 251 25.64 -26.69 19.12
C TRP A 251 26.36 -25.55 19.87
N THR A 252 25.66 -24.78 20.71
CA THR A 252 26.26 -23.64 21.44
C THR A 252 26.83 -24.02 22.80
N ASP A 253 26.54 -25.22 23.31
CA ASP A 253 27.24 -25.77 24.49
C ASP A 253 28.45 -26.59 24.03
N PRO A 254 29.70 -26.16 24.34
CA PRO A 254 30.89 -26.95 24.06
C PRO A 254 30.83 -28.36 24.66
N GLY A 255 30.04 -28.57 25.72
CA GLY A 255 29.82 -29.87 26.37
C GLY A 255 28.83 -30.79 25.64
N GLU A 256 28.08 -30.28 24.66
CA GLU A 256 27.16 -31.08 23.81
C GLU A 256 27.79 -31.47 22.46
N LEU A 257 29.02 -31.02 22.18
CA LEU A 257 29.78 -31.50 21.03
C LEU A 257 30.16 -32.97 21.24
N PRO A 258 29.93 -33.86 20.26
CA PRO A 258 30.43 -35.23 20.36
C PRO A 258 31.96 -35.20 20.54
N GLU A 259 32.50 -36.04 21.43
CA GLU A 259 33.94 -36.23 21.53
C GLU A 259 34.49 -36.68 20.17
N VAL A 260 35.05 -35.74 19.42
CA VAL A 260 35.74 -36.05 18.17
C VAL A 260 37.10 -36.62 18.56
N ARG A 261 37.23 -37.95 18.55
CA ARG A 261 38.54 -38.60 18.50
C ARG A 261 39.11 -38.39 17.10
N VAL A 262 39.97 -37.39 16.97
CA VAL A 262 40.76 -37.19 15.76
C VAL A 262 41.89 -38.21 15.80
N ASP A 263 41.85 -39.17 14.89
CA ASP A 263 42.98 -40.06 14.61
C ASP A 263 44.04 -39.24 13.87
N LEU A 264 45.14 -38.95 14.56
CA LEU A 264 46.27 -38.18 14.05
C LEU A 264 47.46 -39.07 13.71
N ASP A 265 47.32 -40.39 13.76
CA ASP A 265 48.43 -41.33 13.55
C ASP A 265 49.06 -41.11 12.16
N ALA A 266 48.23 -40.84 11.14
CA ALA A 266 48.70 -40.53 9.78
C ALA A 266 49.43 -39.18 9.66
N LEU A 267 49.14 -38.22 10.55
CA LEU A 267 49.82 -36.92 10.59
C LEU A 267 51.16 -37.04 11.33
N ASP A 268 51.18 -37.80 12.42
CA ASP A 268 52.39 -38.10 13.19
C ASP A 268 53.38 -38.91 12.34
N ASP A 269 52.90 -39.90 11.58
CA ASP A 269 53.73 -40.65 10.62
C ASP A 269 54.32 -39.74 9.53
N ALA A 270 53.53 -38.77 9.03
CA ALA A 270 53.99 -37.82 8.02
C ALA A 270 55.03 -36.83 8.57
N LEU A 271 54.85 -36.36 9.81
CA LEU A 271 55.79 -35.47 10.49
C LEU A 271 57.10 -36.20 10.83
N ASN A 272 57.03 -37.44 11.30
CA ASN A 272 58.21 -38.27 11.56
C ASN A 272 58.98 -38.60 10.27
N ALA A 273 58.28 -38.90 9.17
CA ALA A 273 58.91 -39.12 7.86
C ALA A 273 59.61 -37.86 7.32
N MET A 274 59.09 -36.66 7.66
CA MET A 274 59.74 -35.40 7.31
C MET A 274 61.01 -35.15 8.14
N ASP A 275 61.02 -35.46 9.44
CA ASP A 275 62.23 -35.36 10.27
C ASP A 275 63.33 -36.35 9.86
N GLU A 276 62.99 -37.60 9.50
CA GLU A 276 63.96 -38.57 8.98
C GLU A 276 64.53 -38.17 7.61
N SER A 277 63.74 -37.49 6.77
CA SER A 277 64.19 -36.97 5.48
C SER A 277 65.15 -35.77 5.60
N LEU A 278 65.09 -35.05 6.73
CA LEU A 278 65.98 -33.93 7.05
C LEU A 278 67.29 -34.40 7.70
N GLU A 279 67.28 -35.48 8.49
CA GLU A 279 68.50 -36.08 9.05
C GLU A 279 69.35 -36.82 7.98
N THR A 280 68.74 -37.34 6.91
CA THR A 280 69.46 -38.02 5.82
C THR A 280 70.05 -37.06 4.78
N ALA A 281 69.77 -35.75 4.86
CA ALA A 281 70.22 -34.73 3.93
C ALA A 281 71.49 -33.97 4.36
N THR A 282 72.19 -34.39 5.43
CA THR A 282 73.47 -33.80 5.83
C THR A 282 74.70 -34.56 5.29
N GLU A 283 75.36 -33.87 4.35
CA GLU A 283 76.75 -33.94 3.85
C GLU A 283 77.21 -35.08 2.89
N PRO A 284 77.43 -34.76 1.60
CA PRO A 284 78.52 -35.36 0.84
C PRO A 284 79.81 -34.56 1.06
N ASN A 285 80.79 -35.27 1.62
CA ASN A 285 82.16 -34.87 1.92
C ASN A 285 82.88 -34.27 0.69
N ALA A 286 83.40 -33.05 0.84
CA ALA A 286 84.25 -32.41 -0.15
C ALA A 286 85.67 -33.02 -0.15
N ARG A 287 86.12 -33.47 -1.32
CA ARG A 287 87.54 -33.66 -1.67
C ARG A 287 87.82 -32.98 -2.98
#